data_AF-A0A817N2I1-F1
#
_entry.id   AF-A0A817N2I1-F1
#
_cell.length_a   1.000
_cell.length_b   1.000
_cell.length_c   1.000
_cell.angle_alpha   90.00
_cell.angle_beta   90.00
_cell.angle_gamma   90.00
#
_symmetry.space_group_name_H-M   'P 1'
#
loop_
_entity.id
_entity.type
_entity.pdbx_description
1 polymer ?
#
loop_
_entity_poly.entity_id
_entity_poly.type
_entity_poly.pdbx_seq_one_letter_code
_entity_poly.pdbx_strand_id
1 'polypeptide(L)'
;MDSGAVAGLAIGCTISAAIIIIVCIMISRQLGYCNWFGANEKKDRRTPTPSNPAPLAPVVAPPIVHPPKKDDHRASLPVQSKPKVRKPNPLPILDVTPKPRKEISSPVDNPASDLCPKYLCKKYIRILKLASGYFNVRHDRCYCSLCYPAERTSVFTTAGSQYTVPRGWTNFGLQIDEAAFNSNRIFSKWFTTFYGTSRDDVESIIRNRFIPFSGDNLLDGSVFTRHIYDKRYILSSPSINYASLERFCPTDTVLIKHKWYDIKIVLACKQYPLGLLKQRGFKSNVCRIIPDDEIEWKTDQRATTIPYSILIRVQGHRCNQQCRSQHSSS
;
A
#
# COMPACT_ATOMS: atom_id res chain seq x y z
N MET A 1 4.64 61.06 14.28
CA MET A 1 6.05 60.88 13.93
C MET A 1 6.50 59.56 14.53
N ASP A 2 7.26 58.84 13.73
CA ASP A 2 8.03 57.61 13.95
C ASP A 2 7.34 56.23 13.94
N SER A 3 7.49 55.66 12.75
CA SER A 3 7.45 54.26 12.34
C SER A 3 8.72 53.51 12.77
N GLY A 4 8.62 52.20 13.01
CA GLY A 4 9.77 51.27 13.10
C GLY A 4 9.28 49.84 13.36
N ALA A 5 8.95 49.08 12.31
CA ALA A 5 9.81 48.16 11.54
C ALA A 5 9.98 46.77 12.18
N VAL A 6 9.31 45.80 11.55
CA VAL A 6 9.30 44.36 11.83
C VAL A 6 10.25 43.69 10.85
N ALA A 7 11.31 43.03 11.31
CA ALA A 7 12.16 42.18 10.46
C ALA A 7 12.88 41.12 11.30
N GLY A 8 12.53 39.84 11.10
CA GLY A 8 13.33 38.75 11.68
C GLY A 8 12.63 37.41 11.76
N LEU A 9 12.21 36.80 10.64
CA LEU A 9 11.91 35.36 10.63
C LEU A 9 11.90 34.81 9.18
N ALA A 10 13.07 34.57 8.60
CA ALA A 10 13.19 33.94 7.27
C ALA A 10 14.42 33.03 7.07
N ILE A 11 15.06 32.54 8.14
CA ILE A 11 16.27 31.69 8.03
C ILE A 11 16.01 30.23 8.46
N GLY A 12 14.85 29.93 9.05
CA GLY A 12 14.53 28.57 9.55
C GLY A 12 14.00 27.57 8.52
N CYS A 13 13.61 28.00 7.31
CA CYS A 13 12.81 27.16 6.41
C CYS A 13 13.63 26.40 5.34
N THR A 14 14.88 26.79 5.07
CA THR A 14 15.70 26.18 4.00
C THR A 14 16.49 24.96 4.48
N ILE A 15 16.91 24.94 5.76
CA ILE A 15 17.66 23.83 6.34
C ILE A 15 16.78 22.56 6.42
N SER A 16 15.48 22.71 6.65
CA SER A 16 14.56 21.56 6.73
C SER A 16 14.37 20.85 5.39
N ALA A 17 14.34 21.58 4.27
CA ALA A 17 14.19 20.98 2.95
C ALA A 17 15.44 20.21 2.51
N ALA A 18 16.63 20.76 2.79
CA ALA A 18 17.90 20.11 2.46
C ALA A 18 18.11 18.80 3.24
N ILE A 19 17.74 18.77 4.52
CA ILE A 19 17.83 17.54 5.34
C ILE A 19 16.86 16.46 4.83
N ILE A 20 15.65 16.84 4.44
CA ILE A 20 14.66 15.90 3.87
C ILE A 20 15.18 15.28 2.55
N ILE A 21 15.79 16.10 1.68
CA ILE A 21 16.36 15.61 0.42
C ILE A 21 17.52 14.64 0.68
N ILE A 22 18.40 14.93 1.64
CA ILE A 22 19.53 14.05 1.99
C ILE A 22 19.03 12.72 2.56
N VAL A 23 18.03 12.75 3.44
CA VAL A 23 17.42 11.53 4.00
C VAL A 23 16.75 10.69 2.90
N CYS A 24 16.05 11.31 1.95
CA CYS A 24 15.48 10.62 0.79
C CYS A 24 16.55 9.97 -0.09
N ILE A 25 17.65 10.66 -0.39
CA ILE A 25 18.77 10.13 -1.19
C ILE A 25 19.44 8.95 -0.47
N MET A 26 19.62 9.02 0.85
CA MET A 26 20.21 7.93 1.63
C MET A 26 19.32 6.69 1.67
N ILE A 27 17.99 6.86 1.78
CA ILE A 27 17.02 5.75 1.72
C ILE A 27 17.01 5.11 0.32
N SER A 28 17.05 5.90 -0.75
CA SER A 28 17.13 5.37 -2.12
C SER A 28 18.41 4.55 -2.38
N ARG A 29 19.54 4.94 -1.77
CA ARG A 29 20.82 4.19 -1.89
C ARG A 29 20.82 2.87 -1.12
N GLN A 30 20.20 2.80 0.06
CA GLN A 30 20.07 1.56 0.83
C GLN A 30 19.14 0.54 0.17
N LEU A 31 18.20 1.00 -0.66
CA LEU A 31 17.21 0.15 -1.35
C LEU A 31 17.62 -0.23 -2.78
N GLY A 32 18.84 0.08 -3.23
CA GLY A 32 19.35 -0.34 -4.54
C GLY A 32 18.77 0.42 -5.74
N TYR A 33 18.17 1.60 -5.54
CA TYR A 33 17.67 2.42 -6.64
C TYR A 33 18.77 3.37 -7.15
N CYS A 34 19.50 2.95 -8.18
CA CYS A 34 20.33 3.83 -8.98
C CYS A 34 19.61 4.20 -10.29
N ASN A 35 19.66 5.50 -10.63
CA ASN A 35 19.31 6.14 -11.90
C ASN A 35 17.82 6.34 -12.21
N TRP A 36 17.22 7.39 -11.65
CA TRP A 36 15.98 7.95 -12.20
C TRP A 36 15.88 9.47 -11.97
N PHE A 37 16.85 10.22 -12.51
CA PHE A 37 16.65 11.64 -12.84
C PHE A 37 17.26 11.91 -14.22
N GLY A 38 16.48 11.59 -15.25
CA GLY A 38 16.70 12.02 -16.62
C GLY A 38 15.67 13.10 -16.97
N ALA A 39 16.16 14.25 -17.43
CA ALA A 39 15.39 15.43 -17.77
C ALA A 39 14.32 15.16 -18.85
N ASN A 40 13.14 15.75 -18.66
CA ASN A 40 12.07 15.80 -19.67
C ASN A 40 12.40 16.88 -20.70
N GLU A 41 12.79 16.48 -21.91
CA GLU A 41 12.88 17.38 -23.07
C GLU A 41 11.58 17.26 -23.90
N LYS A 42 10.87 18.38 -24.03
CA LYS A 42 9.66 18.50 -24.86
C LYS A 42 10.04 18.40 -26.34
N LYS A 43 9.34 17.58 -27.13
CA LYS A 43 9.46 17.55 -28.59
C LYS A 43 8.09 17.75 -29.23
N ASP A 44 7.82 18.98 -29.62
CA ASP A 44 6.72 19.34 -30.52
C ASP A 44 7.11 19.05 -31.98
N ARG A 45 6.20 18.42 -32.72
CA ARG A 45 6.27 18.21 -34.17
C ARG A 45 5.81 19.48 -34.88
N ARG A 46 6.67 20.02 -35.77
CA ARG A 46 6.31 20.64 -37.06
C ARG A 46 7.60 20.92 -37.84
N THR A 47 7.74 20.27 -39.00
CA THR A 47 8.73 20.61 -40.04
C THR A 47 8.26 21.85 -40.81
N PRO A 48 9.18 22.76 -41.14
CA PRO A 48 9.41 23.07 -42.56
C PRO A 48 10.91 23.15 -42.94
N THR A 49 11.10 23.23 -44.25
CA THR A 49 12.28 23.18 -45.14
C THR A 49 13.55 23.95 -44.74
N PRO A 50 14.73 23.59 -45.30
CA PRO A 50 16.02 24.09 -44.85
C PRO A 50 16.40 25.40 -45.56
N SER A 51 16.73 26.42 -44.77
CA SER A 51 17.52 27.57 -45.20
C SER A 51 18.84 27.60 -44.40
N ASN A 52 19.93 27.82 -45.12
CA ASN A 52 21.30 27.84 -44.59
C ASN A 52 21.46 28.83 -43.42
N PRO A 53 22.07 28.42 -42.29
CA PRO A 53 22.47 29.36 -41.26
C PRO A 53 23.85 29.97 -41.56
N ALA A 54 23.92 31.29 -41.41
CA ALA A 54 25.14 32.09 -41.39
C ALA A 54 26.05 31.73 -40.17
N PRO A 55 27.37 32.02 -40.23
CA PRO A 55 28.30 31.62 -39.19
C PRO A 55 28.08 32.39 -37.87
N LEU A 56 28.06 31.65 -36.76
CA LEU A 56 27.96 32.19 -35.40
C LEU A 56 29.29 32.82 -34.97
N ALA A 57 29.19 34.01 -34.38
CA ALA A 57 30.30 34.72 -33.74
C ALA A 57 30.80 33.98 -32.48
N PRO A 58 32.07 34.15 -32.09
CA PRO A 58 32.67 33.43 -30.97
C PRO A 58 32.11 33.90 -29.62
N VAL A 59 31.76 32.93 -28.78
CA VAL A 59 31.31 33.12 -27.39
C VAL A 59 32.53 33.39 -26.51
N VAL A 60 32.57 34.58 -25.89
CA VAL A 60 33.57 34.97 -24.89
C VAL A 60 33.24 34.27 -23.56
N ALA A 61 34.21 33.53 -23.01
CA ALA A 61 34.08 32.88 -21.72
C ALA A 61 34.07 33.89 -20.55
N PRO A 62 33.23 33.70 -19.53
CA PRO A 62 33.23 34.56 -18.34
C PRO A 62 34.44 34.30 -17.44
N PRO A 63 34.88 35.31 -16.65
CA PRO A 63 36.07 35.22 -15.83
C PRO A 63 35.89 34.29 -14.62
N ILE A 64 36.96 33.55 -14.32
CA ILE A 64 37.08 32.65 -13.17
C ILE A 64 37.19 33.49 -11.89
N VAL A 65 36.20 33.38 -11.01
CA VAL A 65 36.23 34.00 -9.67
C VAL A 65 36.87 33.00 -8.70
N HIS A 66 38.02 33.35 -8.14
CA HIS A 66 38.65 32.59 -7.06
C HIS A 66 37.90 32.79 -5.74
N PRO A 67 37.70 31.73 -4.93
CA PRO A 67 37.10 31.85 -3.61
C PRO A 67 38.08 32.51 -2.61
N PRO A 68 37.57 33.31 -1.65
CA PRO A 68 38.39 33.96 -0.65
C PRO A 68 38.96 32.95 0.36
N LYS A 69 40.18 33.27 0.83
CA LYS A 69 40.94 32.53 1.85
C LYS A 69 40.16 32.46 3.17
N LYS A 70 40.14 31.29 3.80
CA LYS A 70 39.64 31.10 5.17
C LYS A 70 40.72 31.56 6.15
N ASP A 71 40.35 32.50 7.02
CA ASP A 71 41.15 32.88 8.19
C ASP A 71 40.86 31.91 9.35
N ASP A 72 41.93 31.33 9.89
CA ASP A 72 41.91 30.43 11.04
C ASP A 72 41.84 31.24 12.34
N HIS A 73 40.64 31.39 12.91
CA HIS A 73 40.47 31.80 14.30
C HIS A 73 39.97 30.64 15.16
N ARG A 74 40.93 30.02 15.85
CA ARG A 74 40.76 28.98 16.87
C ARG A 74 40.34 29.63 18.19
N ALA A 75 39.04 29.61 18.50
CA ALA A 75 38.51 29.93 19.83
C ALA A 75 38.32 28.63 20.64
N SER A 76 38.98 28.57 21.80
CA SER A 76 38.90 27.48 22.76
C SER A 76 37.55 27.49 23.49
N LEU A 77 36.78 26.41 23.38
CA LEU A 77 35.55 26.19 24.16
C LEU A 77 35.86 25.51 25.50
N PRO A 78 35.13 25.84 26.58
CA PRO A 78 35.32 25.25 27.90
C PRO A 78 34.78 23.81 27.96
N VAL A 79 35.55 22.95 28.63
CA VAL A 79 35.26 21.54 28.90
C VAL A 79 34.00 21.42 29.76
N GLN A 80 32.91 20.95 29.17
CA GLN A 80 31.70 20.56 29.92
C GLN A 80 31.88 19.14 30.47
N SER A 81 31.72 19.01 31.78
CA SER A 81 31.74 17.75 32.52
C SER A 81 30.62 16.80 32.07
N LYS A 82 30.98 15.54 31.81
CA LYS A 82 30.09 14.46 31.38
C LYS A 82 28.91 14.26 32.35
N PRO A 83 27.65 14.16 31.87
CA PRO A 83 26.53 13.76 32.71
C PRO A 83 26.63 12.28 33.10
N LYS A 84 26.44 12.03 34.40
CA LYS A 84 26.48 10.72 35.06
C LYS A 84 25.29 9.88 34.59
N VAL A 85 25.55 8.91 33.70
CA VAL A 85 24.55 7.94 33.20
C VAL A 85 24.07 7.09 34.38
N ARG A 86 22.82 7.28 34.82
CA ARG A 86 22.15 6.36 35.74
C ARG A 86 21.74 5.11 34.97
N LYS A 87 22.17 3.93 35.44
CA LYS A 87 21.71 2.64 34.93
C LYS A 87 20.19 2.53 35.16
N PRO A 88 19.39 2.16 34.15
CA PRO A 88 17.97 1.90 34.35
C PRO A 88 17.78 0.65 35.22
N ASN A 89 16.82 0.73 36.15
CA ASN A 89 16.38 -0.42 36.95
C ASN A 89 15.83 -1.52 36.03
N PRO A 90 16.16 -2.80 36.26
CA PRO A 90 15.52 -3.90 35.55
C PRO A 90 14.02 -3.91 35.86
N LEU A 91 13.19 -3.93 34.82
CA LEU A 91 11.77 -4.20 34.96
C LEU A 91 11.58 -5.67 35.37
N PRO A 92 10.55 -5.99 36.20
CA PRO A 92 10.28 -7.35 36.60
C PRO A 92 9.94 -8.22 35.39
N ILE A 93 10.68 -9.31 35.24
CA ILE A 93 10.45 -10.37 34.25
C ILE A 93 9.15 -11.06 34.66
N LEU A 94 8.06 -10.81 33.92
CA LEU A 94 6.89 -11.66 33.97
C LEU A 94 7.24 -12.97 33.28
N ASP A 95 7.37 -14.01 34.09
CA ASP A 95 7.65 -15.38 33.69
C ASP A 95 6.44 -15.93 32.91
N VAL A 96 6.43 -15.71 31.60
CA VAL A 96 5.48 -16.34 30.68
C VAL A 96 6.10 -17.65 30.21
N THR A 97 6.16 -18.63 31.10
CA THR A 97 6.43 -20.02 30.70
C THR A 97 5.37 -20.42 29.65
N PRO A 98 5.76 -20.80 28.43
CA PRO A 98 4.80 -21.27 27.43
C PRO A 98 4.18 -22.58 27.93
N LYS A 99 2.86 -22.57 28.15
CA LYS A 99 2.11 -23.82 28.39
C LYS A 99 2.40 -24.80 27.24
N PRO A 100 2.72 -26.07 27.53
CA PRO A 100 3.00 -27.06 26.50
C PRO A 100 1.78 -27.22 25.60
N ARG A 101 2.01 -27.02 24.30
CA ARG A 101 1.00 -27.13 23.25
C ARG A 101 0.61 -28.60 23.15
N LYS A 102 -0.64 -28.92 23.48
CA LYS A 102 -1.23 -30.23 23.13
C LYS A 102 -1.03 -30.45 21.64
N GLU A 103 -0.40 -31.55 21.29
CA GLU A 103 -0.26 -32.04 19.93
C GLU A 103 -1.65 -32.07 19.28
N ILE A 104 -1.77 -31.40 18.14
CA ILE A 104 -2.97 -31.42 17.33
C ILE A 104 -2.94 -32.77 16.60
N SER A 105 -3.63 -33.75 17.16
CA SER A 105 -4.06 -34.94 16.44
C SER A 105 -4.84 -34.50 15.19
N SER A 106 -4.62 -35.22 14.09
CA SER A 106 -5.24 -35.06 12.76
C SER A 106 -6.71 -34.62 12.78
N PRO A 107 -7.15 -33.78 11.82
CA PRO A 107 -8.52 -33.28 11.80
C PRO A 107 -9.49 -34.43 11.48
N VAL A 108 -10.29 -34.78 12.48
CA VAL A 108 -11.55 -35.51 12.28
C VAL A 108 -12.48 -34.59 11.47
N ASP A 109 -12.95 -35.07 10.33
CA ASP A 109 -13.85 -34.37 9.41
C ASP A 109 -15.15 -33.95 10.13
N ASN A 110 -15.17 -32.70 10.60
CA ASN A 110 -16.32 -32.13 11.27
C ASN A 110 -17.19 -31.41 10.21
N PRO A 111 -18.45 -31.82 9.95
CA PRO A 111 -19.27 -31.30 8.86
C PRO A 111 -19.59 -29.80 8.96
N ALA A 112 -19.40 -29.19 10.15
CA ALA A 112 -19.47 -27.73 10.31
C ALA A 112 -18.33 -26.97 9.61
N SER A 113 -17.22 -27.64 9.28
CA SER A 113 -16.08 -27.04 8.58
C SER A 113 -16.37 -26.75 7.10
N ASP A 114 -17.32 -27.46 6.48
CA ASP A 114 -17.74 -27.25 5.09
C ASP A 114 -18.60 -25.98 4.91
N LEU A 115 -19.14 -25.41 5.99
CA LEU A 115 -19.88 -24.14 5.96
C LEU A 115 -18.96 -22.91 6.00
N CYS A 116 -17.72 -23.06 6.46
CA CYS A 116 -16.78 -21.93 6.52
C CYS A 116 -16.14 -21.70 5.14
N PRO A 117 -16.29 -20.51 4.52
CA PRO A 117 -15.72 -20.25 3.20
C PRO A 117 -14.19 -20.26 3.20
N LYS A 118 -13.54 -20.23 4.37
CA LYS A 118 -12.06 -20.25 4.50
C LYS A 118 -11.42 -21.41 3.72
N TYR A 119 -12.05 -22.58 3.70
CA TYR A 119 -11.54 -23.73 2.95
C TYR A 119 -11.56 -23.51 1.42
N LEU A 120 -12.65 -22.95 0.88
CA LEU A 120 -12.74 -22.58 -0.53
C LEU A 120 -11.77 -21.46 -0.88
N CYS A 121 -11.69 -20.42 -0.05
CA CYS A 121 -10.74 -19.33 -0.24
C CYS A 121 -9.28 -19.83 -0.22
N LYS A 122 -8.93 -20.81 0.64
CA LYS A 122 -7.60 -21.44 0.64
C LYS A 122 -7.28 -22.17 -0.66
N LYS A 123 -8.26 -22.85 -1.27
CA LYS A 123 -8.06 -23.45 -2.60
C LYS A 123 -7.83 -22.39 -3.66
N TYR A 124 -8.58 -21.30 -3.59
CA TYR A 124 -8.41 -20.20 -4.52
C TYR A 124 -7.04 -19.52 -4.40
N ILE A 125 -6.47 -19.37 -3.19
CA ILE A 125 -5.07 -18.91 -3.02
C ILE A 125 -4.08 -19.76 -3.85
N ARG A 126 -4.31 -21.08 -3.96
CA ARG A 126 -3.47 -21.95 -4.80
C ARG A 126 -3.66 -21.69 -6.30
N ILE A 127 -4.87 -21.31 -6.72
CA ILE A 127 -5.17 -20.91 -8.11
C ILE A 127 -4.43 -19.63 -8.47
N LEU A 128 -4.25 -18.71 -7.52
CA LEU A 128 -3.45 -17.49 -7.71
C LEU A 128 -1.94 -17.76 -7.87
N LYS A 129 -1.47 -19.01 -7.70
CA LYS A 129 -0.06 -19.42 -7.85
C LYS A 129 0.96 -18.60 -7.03
N LEU A 130 0.51 -17.94 -5.97
CA LEU A 130 1.37 -17.20 -5.05
C LEU A 130 2.20 -18.17 -4.20
N ALA A 131 3.52 -17.94 -4.13
CA ALA A 131 4.41 -18.72 -3.28
C ALA A 131 4.04 -18.61 -1.80
N SER A 132 4.17 -19.70 -1.04
CA SER A 132 3.83 -19.74 0.39
C SER A 132 4.62 -18.74 1.23
N GLY A 133 5.84 -18.39 0.82
CA GLY A 133 6.70 -17.41 1.49
C GLY A 133 6.16 -15.98 1.49
N TYR A 134 5.14 -15.66 0.67
CA TYR A 134 4.44 -14.38 0.74
C TYR A 134 3.41 -14.30 1.87
N PHE A 135 3.13 -15.41 2.57
CA PHE A 135 2.05 -15.47 3.56
C PHE A 135 2.57 -15.68 4.97
N ASN A 136 1.89 -15.04 5.92
CA ASN A 136 2.04 -15.29 7.34
C ASN A 136 0.70 -15.76 7.91
N VAL A 137 0.58 -17.08 8.03
CA VAL A 137 -0.66 -17.76 8.49
C VAL A 137 -1.10 -17.36 9.90
N ARG A 138 -0.22 -16.75 10.70
CA ARG A 138 -0.57 -16.22 12.03
C ARG A 138 -1.58 -15.08 11.96
N HIS A 139 -1.67 -14.41 10.81
CA HIS A 139 -2.57 -13.29 10.57
C HIS A 139 -3.81 -13.68 9.74
N ASP A 140 -3.99 -14.96 9.42
CA ASP A 140 -5.19 -15.46 8.74
C ASP A 140 -6.43 -15.31 9.64
N ARG A 141 -7.50 -14.75 9.10
CA ARG A 141 -8.79 -14.60 9.81
C ARG A 141 -9.95 -14.86 8.87
N CYS A 142 -11.05 -15.43 9.37
CA CYS A 142 -12.28 -15.52 8.60
C CYS A 142 -13.34 -14.66 9.28
N TYR A 143 -14.08 -13.92 8.46
CA TYR A 143 -15.13 -13.02 8.90
C TYR A 143 -16.51 -13.47 8.43
N CYS A 144 -16.69 -14.77 8.13
CA CYS A 144 -18.02 -15.33 7.91
C CYS A 144 -18.86 -15.30 9.20
N SER A 145 -20.16 -15.55 9.10
CA SER A 145 -21.08 -15.56 10.24
C SER A 145 -20.67 -16.54 11.35
N LEU A 146 -20.01 -17.66 11.00
CA LEU A 146 -19.53 -18.64 11.98
C LEU A 146 -18.27 -18.17 12.73
N CYS A 147 -17.33 -17.52 12.04
CA CYS A 147 -16.04 -17.13 12.63
C CYS A 147 -16.06 -15.72 13.23
N TYR A 148 -16.93 -14.85 12.74
CA TYR A 148 -17.11 -13.48 13.21
C TYR A 148 -18.61 -13.13 13.23
N PRO A 149 -19.30 -13.51 14.33
CA PRO A 149 -20.75 -13.34 14.49
C PRO A 149 -21.22 -11.89 14.38
N ALA A 150 -22.51 -11.69 14.10
CA ALA A 150 -23.10 -10.38 13.81
C ALA A 150 -23.01 -9.43 15.01
N GLU A 151 -23.01 -9.96 16.23
CA GLU A 151 -22.98 -9.25 17.51
C GLU A 151 -21.63 -8.57 17.76
N ARG A 152 -20.56 -8.98 17.07
CA ARG A 152 -19.26 -8.32 17.15
C ARG A 152 -19.31 -6.94 16.48
N THR A 153 -18.31 -6.10 16.72
CA THR A 153 -18.26 -4.78 16.07
C THR A 153 -18.23 -4.88 14.53
N SER A 154 -18.85 -3.93 13.85
CA SER A 154 -18.80 -3.81 12.39
C SER A 154 -17.80 -2.76 11.92
N VAL A 155 -17.12 -2.09 12.86
CA VAL A 155 -16.13 -1.05 12.61
C VAL A 155 -14.91 -1.23 13.50
N PHE A 156 -13.74 -0.90 12.97
CA PHE A 156 -12.50 -0.76 13.73
C PHE A 156 -11.95 0.64 13.57
N THR A 157 -11.21 1.10 14.57
CA THR A 157 -10.48 2.38 14.52
C THR A 157 -8.99 2.12 14.51
N THR A 158 -8.26 2.76 13.60
CA THR A 158 -6.80 2.72 13.56
C THR A 158 -6.26 4.07 13.12
N ALA A 159 -5.23 4.56 13.80
CA ALA A 159 -4.65 5.88 13.54
C ALA A 159 -5.71 7.01 13.53
N GLY A 160 -6.72 6.91 14.40
CA GLY A 160 -7.83 7.88 14.48
C GLY A 160 -8.85 7.81 13.34
N SER A 161 -8.72 6.87 12.40
CA SER A 161 -9.65 6.68 11.28
C SER A 161 -10.42 5.37 11.40
N GLN A 162 -11.71 5.41 11.06
CA GLN A 162 -12.59 4.25 11.08
C GLN A 162 -12.56 3.50 9.75
N TYR A 163 -12.67 2.18 9.81
CA TYR A 163 -12.84 1.33 8.63
C TYR A 163 -13.77 0.15 8.93
N THR A 164 -14.46 -0.35 7.90
CA THR A 164 -15.43 -1.42 8.09
C THR A 164 -14.77 -2.78 8.29
N VAL A 165 -15.36 -3.59 9.16
CA VAL A 165 -14.96 -4.99 9.31
C VAL A 165 -15.35 -5.76 8.04
N PRO A 166 -14.46 -6.59 7.48
CA PRO A 166 -14.70 -7.28 6.22
C PRO A 166 -15.61 -8.50 6.38
N ARG A 167 -16.86 -8.31 6.85
CA ARG A 167 -17.83 -9.39 7.06
C ARG A 167 -18.12 -10.16 5.78
N GLY A 168 -18.10 -11.48 5.86
CA GLY A 168 -18.23 -12.39 4.73
C GLY A 168 -16.94 -12.66 3.95
N TRP A 169 -15.80 -12.10 4.37
CA TRP A 169 -14.51 -12.28 3.70
C TRP A 169 -13.58 -13.21 4.51
N THR A 170 -12.65 -13.85 3.80
CA THR A 170 -11.51 -14.55 4.42
C THR A 170 -10.24 -13.77 4.15
N ASN A 171 -9.54 -13.42 5.23
CA ASN A 171 -8.27 -12.72 5.25
C ASN A 171 -7.10 -13.71 5.29
N PHE A 172 -6.16 -13.54 4.37
CA PHE A 172 -4.87 -14.23 4.34
C PHE A 172 -3.77 -13.22 4.60
N GLY A 173 -3.06 -13.39 5.71
CA GLY A 173 -2.00 -12.47 6.11
C GLY A 173 -0.82 -12.55 5.16
N LEU A 174 -0.29 -11.40 4.73
CA LEU A 174 0.96 -11.36 3.98
C LEU A 174 2.16 -11.28 4.91
N GLN A 175 3.28 -11.82 4.46
CA GLN A 175 4.57 -11.59 5.07
C GLN A 175 4.99 -10.14 4.79
N ILE A 176 5.31 -9.42 5.86
CA ILE A 176 5.79 -8.04 5.80
C ILE A 176 7.20 -7.96 6.36
N ASP A 177 7.88 -6.85 6.07
CA ASP A 177 9.10 -6.48 6.79
C ASP A 177 8.72 -5.90 8.15
N GLU A 178 8.74 -6.74 9.18
CA GLU A 178 8.37 -6.35 10.54
C GLU A 178 9.25 -5.23 11.09
N ALA A 179 10.55 -5.20 10.74
CA ALA A 179 11.47 -4.17 11.21
C ALA A 179 11.13 -2.80 10.59
N ALA A 180 10.86 -2.76 9.28
CA ALA A 180 10.43 -1.54 8.60
C ALA A 180 9.05 -1.07 9.10
N PHE A 181 8.10 -1.99 9.32
CA PHE A 181 6.77 -1.64 9.83
C PHE A 181 6.82 -1.09 11.27
N ASN A 182 7.66 -1.67 12.13
CA ASN A 182 7.80 -1.25 13.53
C ASN A 182 8.51 0.10 13.64
N SER A 183 9.64 0.28 12.94
CA SER A 183 10.40 1.54 12.96
C SER A 183 9.58 2.74 12.47
N ASN A 184 8.80 2.55 11.41
CA ASN A 184 7.91 3.58 10.86
C ASN A 184 6.54 3.66 11.55
N ARG A 185 6.29 2.78 12.54
CA ARG A 185 5.02 2.67 13.27
C ARG A 185 3.81 2.55 12.33
N ILE A 186 3.95 1.78 11.25
CA ILE A 186 2.96 1.71 10.17
C ILE A 186 1.60 1.26 10.71
N PHE A 187 1.56 0.22 11.54
CA PHE A 187 0.28 -0.30 12.05
C PHE A 187 -0.51 0.69 12.92
N SER A 188 0.17 1.59 13.64
CA SER A 188 -0.46 2.54 14.55
C SER A 188 -0.63 3.95 13.99
N LYS A 189 0.18 4.35 13.01
CA LYS A 189 0.13 5.69 12.40
C LYS A 189 -0.53 5.76 11.03
N TRP A 190 -0.56 4.65 10.29
CA TRP A 190 -1.14 4.63 8.94
C TRP A 190 -2.58 4.13 9.00
N PHE A 191 -3.43 4.69 8.15
CA PHE A 191 -4.82 4.29 8.06
C PHE A 191 -4.94 2.87 7.50
N THR A 192 -6.00 2.17 7.88
CA THR A 192 -6.36 0.89 7.25
C THR A 192 -7.34 1.18 6.11
N THR A 193 -7.02 0.68 4.92
CA THR A 193 -7.87 0.81 3.72
C THR A 193 -8.01 -0.52 3.00
N PHE A 194 -8.93 -0.53 2.05
CA PHE A 194 -9.21 -1.64 1.15
C PHE A 194 -8.99 -1.18 -0.28
N TYR A 195 -8.28 -1.99 -1.04
CA TYR A 195 -8.00 -1.78 -2.45
C TYR A 195 -8.60 -2.94 -3.26
N GLY A 196 -9.58 -2.66 -4.12
CA GLY A 196 -10.14 -3.64 -5.04
C GLY A 196 -9.15 -4.00 -6.14
N THR A 197 -9.06 -5.27 -6.50
CA THR A 197 -8.15 -5.73 -7.56
C THR A 197 -8.72 -6.91 -8.34
N SER A 198 -8.13 -7.23 -9.48
CA SER A 198 -8.45 -8.41 -10.28
C SER A 198 -7.57 -9.60 -9.88
N ARG A 199 -7.92 -10.79 -10.37
CA ARG A 199 -7.02 -11.95 -10.34
C ARG A 199 -5.68 -11.63 -11.01
N ASP A 200 -5.70 -10.97 -12.16
CA ASP A 200 -4.52 -10.81 -13.00
C ASP A 200 -3.51 -9.82 -12.38
N ASP A 201 -4.02 -8.80 -11.67
CA ASP A 201 -3.18 -7.77 -11.05
C ASP A 201 -2.60 -8.23 -9.70
N VAL A 202 -3.27 -9.15 -8.99
CA VAL A 202 -2.91 -9.48 -7.59
C VAL A 202 -1.50 -10.04 -7.48
N GLU A 203 -1.08 -10.91 -8.40
CA GLU A 203 0.26 -11.51 -8.37
C GLU A 203 1.35 -10.44 -8.49
N SER A 204 1.19 -9.55 -9.47
CA SER A 204 2.09 -8.42 -9.68
C SER A 204 2.18 -7.54 -8.43
N ILE A 205 1.06 -7.20 -7.81
CA ILE A 205 1.04 -6.37 -6.59
C ILE A 205 1.77 -7.06 -5.43
N ILE A 206 1.48 -8.35 -5.18
CA ILE A 206 2.08 -9.08 -4.06
C ILE A 206 3.60 -9.27 -4.24
N ARG A 207 4.04 -9.62 -5.45
CA ARG A 207 5.47 -9.81 -5.77
C ARG A 207 6.27 -8.52 -5.57
N ASN A 208 5.69 -7.38 -5.93
CA ASN A 208 6.35 -6.08 -5.80
C ASN A 208 6.18 -5.45 -4.40
N ARG A 209 5.29 -5.97 -3.54
CA ARG A 209 5.02 -5.51 -2.15
C ARG A 209 4.50 -4.06 -2.01
N PHE A 210 4.13 -3.42 -3.11
CA PHE A 210 3.42 -2.14 -3.14
C PHE A 210 2.39 -2.16 -4.26
N ILE A 211 1.49 -1.18 -4.29
CA ILE A 211 0.53 -1.03 -5.39
C ILE A 211 1.15 -0.17 -6.50
N PRO A 212 1.62 -0.76 -7.62
CA PRO A 212 2.15 0.00 -8.75
C PRO A 212 1.10 0.85 -9.46
N PHE A 213 1.54 1.95 -10.04
CA PHE A 213 0.78 2.76 -10.99
C PHE A 213 0.82 2.10 -12.35
N SER A 214 -0.23 2.36 -13.16
CA SER A 214 -0.21 1.86 -14.53
C SER A 214 0.92 2.53 -15.31
N GLY A 215 1.71 1.74 -16.02
CA GLY A 215 2.92 2.19 -16.73
C GLY A 215 4.22 2.00 -15.94
N ASP A 216 4.16 1.57 -14.68
CA ASP A 216 5.35 1.28 -13.89
C ASP A 216 6.07 0.03 -14.39
N ASN A 217 7.40 0.05 -14.37
CA ASN A 217 8.20 -1.15 -14.52
C ASN A 217 8.20 -1.94 -13.21
N LEU A 218 7.91 -3.24 -13.31
CA LEU A 218 7.93 -4.19 -12.21
C LEU A 218 9.32 -4.82 -12.02
N LEU A 219 9.50 -5.53 -10.90
CA LEU A 219 10.75 -6.24 -10.57
C LEU A 219 11.16 -7.30 -11.61
N ASP A 220 10.23 -7.80 -12.42
CA ASP A 220 10.52 -8.74 -13.51
C ASP A 220 10.71 -8.06 -14.88
N GLY A 221 10.77 -6.74 -14.91
CA GLY A 221 10.93 -5.94 -16.12
C GLY A 221 9.65 -5.75 -16.93
N SER A 222 8.52 -6.34 -16.53
CA SER A 222 7.24 -6.09 -17.18
C SER A 222 6.66 -4.73 -16.82
N VAL A 223 5.75 -4.21 -17.65
CA VAL A 223 5.04 -2.96 -17.37
C VAL A 223 3.68 -3.26 -16.75
N PHE A 224 3.44 -2.73 -15.55
CA PHE A 224 2.17 -2.89 -14.88
C PHE A 224 1.07 -2.18 -15.65
N THR A 225 0.08 -2.94 -16.12
CA THR A 225 -1.08 -2.38 -16.82
C THR A 225 -2.32 -2.66 -16.00
N ARG A 226 -2.81 -1.63 -15.31
CA ARG A 226 -3.98 -1.78 -14.46
C ARG A 226 -5.26 -1.77 -15.29
N HIS A 227 -6.19 -2.65 -14.96
CA HIS A 227 -7.50 -2.75 -15.62
C HIS A 227 -8.55 -1.70 -15.17
N ILE A 228 -8.22 -0.77 -14.27
CA ILE A 228 -9.19 0.21 -13.75
C ILE A 228 -9.19 1.54 -14.53
N TYR A 229 -10.28 2.29 -14.35
CA TYR A 229 -10.61 3.53 -15.05
C TYR A 229 -9.62 4.69 -14.81
N ASP A 230 -9.08 4.86 -13.60
CA ASP A 230 -8.13 5.95 -13.30
C ASP A 230 -6.71 5.41 -13.08
N LYS A 231 -5.91 5.49 -14.15
CA LYS A 231 -4.54 4.99 -14.18
C LYS A 231 -3.53 5.91 -13.47
N ARG A 232 -3.93 7.14 -13.14
CA ARG A 232 -3.05 8.16 -12.55
C ARG A 232 -2.98 8.08 -11.03
N TYR A 233 -3.90 7.38 -10.39
CA TYR A 233 -4.04 7.38 -8.94
C TYR A 233 -4.24 5.97 -8.38
N ILE A 234 -3.88 5.80 -7.12
CA ILE A 234 -4.30 4.65 -6.33
C ILE A 234 -5.61 5.05 -5.64
N LEU A 235 -6.67 4.30 -5.93
CA LEU A 235 -7.97 4.46 -5.29
C LEU A 235 -8.15 3.36 -4.24
N SER A 236 -8.44 3.75 -3.02
CA SER A 236 -8.73 2.85 -1.92
C SER A 236 -9.94 3.34 -1.13
N SER A 237 -10.43 2.55 -0.17
CA SER A 237 -11.57 2.93 0.65
C SER A 237 -11.44 2.38 2.07
N PRO A 238 -11.90 3.09 3.10
CA PRO A 238 -12.07 2.52 4.44
C PRO A 238 -13.27 1.55 4.50
N SER A 239 -14.07 1.44 3.43
CA SER A 239 -15.20 0.51 3.32
C SER A 239 -14.88 -0.63 2.38
N ILE A 240 -14.85 -1.87 2.89
CA ILE A 240 -14.66 -3.04 2.04
C ILE A 240 -15.80 -3.21 1.02
N ASN A 241 -17.03 -2.82 1.38
CA ASN A 241 -18.18 -2.93 0.49
C ASN A 241 -17.99 -2.04 -0.74
N TYR A 242 -17.43 -0.85 -0.53
CA TYR A 242 -17.11 0.09 -1.60
C TYR A 242 -15.92 -0.38 -2.43
N ALA A 243 -14.82 -0.80 -1.79
CA ALA A 243 -13.66 -1.36 -2.50
C ALA A 243 -14.00 -2.64 -3.30
N SER A 244 -15.06 -3.36 -2.92
CA SER A 244 -15.52 -4.58 -3.61
C SER A 244 -16.51 -4.34 -4.75
N LEU A 245 -16.86 -3.09 -5.05
CA LEU A 245 -17.71 -2.76 -6.19
C LEU A 245 -17.06 -3.25 -7.50
N GLU A 246 -17.87 -3.69 -8.45
CA GLU A 246 -17.41 -4.31 -9.69
C GLU A 246 -16.40 -3.46 -10.47
N ARG A 247 -16.55 -2.13 -10.42
CA ARG A 247 -15.63 -1.18 -11.04
C ARG A 247 -14.19 -1.28 -10.53
N PHE A 248 -13.99 -1.66 -9.27
CA PHE A 248 -12.68 -1.74 -8.63
C PHE A 248 -12.22 -3.18 -8.43
N CYS A 249 -13.17 -4.08 -8.19
CA CYS A 249 -12.94 -5.48 -7.88
C CYS A 249 -13.80 -6.32 -8.83
N PRO A 250 -13.35 -6.52 -10.08
CA PRO A 250 -14.05 -7.36 -11.03
C PRO A 250 -14.21 -8.77 -10.49
N THR A 251 -15.34 -9.39 -10.80
CA THR A 251 -15.65 -10.75 -10.35
C THR A 251 -14.89 -11.77 -11.18
N ASP A 252 -14.15 -12.64 -10.50
CA ASP A 252 -13.45 -13.75 -11.12
C ASP A 252 -14.24 -15.05 -10.93
N THR A 253 -14.60 -15.68 -12.05
CA THR A 253 -15.44 -16.89 -12.06
C THR A 253 -14.57 -18.13 -12.23
N VAL A 254 -14.68 -19.08 -11.28
CA VAL A 254 -13.76 -20.23 -11.21
C VAL A 254 -14.43 -21.55 -11.02
N LEU A 255 -13.84 -22.58 -11.61
CA LEU A 255 -14.22 -23.97 -11.37
C LEU A 255 -13.37 -24.55 -10.23
N ILE A 256 -13.99 -24.87 -9.09
CA ILE A 256 -13.34 -25.57 -7.96
C ILE A 256 -14.13 -26.85 -7.66
N LYS A 257 -13.49 -28.02 -7.80
CA LYS A 257 -14.13 -29.34 -7.60
C LYS A 257 -15.48 -29.45 -8.35
N HIS A 258 -15.47 -29.15 -9.65
CA HIS A 258 -16.64 -29.23 -10.55
C HIS A 258 -17.79 -28.25 -10.25
N LYS A 259 -17.55 -27.23 -9.43
CA LYS A 259 -18.53 -26.18 -9.11
C LYS A 259 -18.00 -24.81 -9.48
N TRP A 260 -18.85 -24.00 -10.09
CA TRP A 260 -18.54 -22.62 -10.44
C TRP A 260 -18.76 -21.70 -9.25
N TYR A 261 -17.80 -20.83 -8.99
CA TYR A 261 -17.83 -19.83 -7.93
C TYR A 261 -17.47 -18.46 -8.47
N ASP A 262 -18.22 -17.46 -8.02
CA ASP A 262 -17.90 -16.05 -8.26
C ASP A 262 -17.03 -15.56 -7.10
N ILE A 263 -15.84 -15.03 -7.39
CA ILE A 263 -14.85 -14.67 -6.39
C ILE A 263 -14.44 -13.21 -6.58
N LYS A 264 -14.31 -12.51 -5.45
CA LYS A 264 -13.81 -11.14 -5.38
C LYS A 264 -12.53 -11.08 -4.54
N ILE A 265 -11.57 -10.29 -4.99
CA ILE A 265 -10.27 -10.08 -4.35
C ILE A 265 -10.12 -8.61 -3.96
N VAL A 266 -9.86 -8.38 -2.67
CA VAL A 266 -9.54 -7.08 -2.11
C VAL A 266 -8.22 -7.21 -1.36
N LEU A 267 -7.37 -6.20 -1.41
CA LEU A 267 -6.20 -6.11 -0.55
C LEU A 267 -6.54 -5.23 0.66
N ALA A 268 -6.21 -5.69 1.86
CA ALA A 268 -6.15 -4.79 3.00
C ALA A 268 -4.78 -4.09 2.99
N CYS A 269 -4.81 -2.77 3.12
CA CYS A 269 -3.66 -1.92 2.93
C CYS A 269 -3.46 -1.00 4.13
N LYS A 270 -2.20 -0.63 4.35
CA LYS A 270 -1.83 0.51 5.15
C LYS A 270 -1.60 1.69 4.23
N GLN A 271 -2.31 2.79 4.51
CA GLN A 271 -2.28 4.01 3.73
C GLN A 271 -1.62 5.12 4.55
N TYR A 272 -0.54 5.68 4.01
CA TYR A 272 0.10 6.85 4.57
C TYR A 272 -0.87 8.04 4.52
N PRO A 273 -1.04 8.78 5.63
CA PRO A 273 -2.06 9.83 5.71
C PRO A 273 -1.71 11.09 4.91
N LEU A 274 -0.42 11.42 4.72
CA LEU A 274 -0.05 12.62 3.97
C LEU A 274 -0.23 12.40 2.46
N GLY A 275 -0.76 13.42 1.78
CA GLY A 275 -1.05 13.35 0.33
C GLY A 275 -2.31 12.55 -0.03
N LEU A 276 -3.06 12.09 0.98
CA LEU A 276 -4.30 11.37 0.77
C LEU A 276 -5.47 12.34 0.63
N LEU A 277 -6.14 12.32 -0.52
CA LEU A 277 -7.38 13.02 -0.75
C LEU A 277 -8.56 12.10 -0.43
N LYS A 278 -9.46 12.54 0.45
CA LYS A 278 -10.76 11.90 0.65
C LYS A 278 -11.80 12.61 -0.22
N GLN A 279 -12.65 11.84 -0.89
CA GLN A 279 -13.65 12.38 -1.78
C GLN A 279 -14.93 11.56 -1.78
N ARG A 280 -15.96 12.16 -2.36
CA ARG A 280 -17.24 11.49 -2.56
C ARG A 280 -17.07 10.28 -3.47
N GLY A 281 -17.67 9.16 -3.05
CA GLY A 281 -17.70 7.95 -3.85
C GLY A 281 -18.57 8.09 -5.09
N PHE A 282 -18.25 7.34 -6.14
CA PHE A 282 -19.01 7.34 -7.39
C PHE A 282 -20.41 6.72 -7.25
N LYS A 283 -20.63 5.89 -6.21
CA LYS A 283 -21.90 5.26 -5.89
C LYS A 283 -22.28 5.60 -4.46
N SER A 284 -23.50 6.10 -4.27
CA SER A 284 -24.05 6.44 -2.97
C SER A 284 -24.65 5.24 -2.23
N ASN A 285 -24.81 5.39 -0.92
CA ASN A 285 -25.44 4.43 -0.01
C ASN A 285 -24.79 3.03 -0.02
N VAL A 286 -23.49 2.95 -0.30
CA VAL A 286 -22.75 1.67 -0.35
C VAL A 286 -22.35 1.20 1.05
N CYS A 287 -22.10 2.14 1.95
CA CYS A 287 -21.73 1.87 3.33
C CYS A 287 -22.61 2.66 4.28
N ARG A 288 -23.11 2.01 5.33
CA ARG A 288 -23.90 2.67 6.38
C ARG A 288 -23.03 3.33 7.46
N ILE A 289 -21.73 3.02 7.47
CA ILE A 289 -20.79 3.43 8.53
C ILE A 289 -19.90 4.57 8.05
N ILE A 290 -19.34 4.44 6.84
CA ILE A 290 -18.49 5.46 6.24
C ILE A 290 -19.38 6.37 5.37
N PRO A 291 -19.40 7.69 5.61
CA PRO A 291 -20.13 8.65 4.81
C PRO A 291 -19.73 8.62 3.33
N ASP A 292 -20.70 8.82 2.44
CA ASP A 292 -20.47 8.79 0.99
C ASP A 292 -19.49 9.85 0.51
N ASP A 293 -19.39 11.00 1.20
CA ASP A 293 -18.48 12.12 0.89
C ASP A 293 -17.02 11.87 1.29
N GLU A 294 -16.75 10.83 2.07
CA GLU A 294 -15.40 10.42 2.49
C GLU A 294 -15.06 8.96 2.16
N ILE A 295 -15.91 8.25 1.41
CA ILE A 295 -15.77 6.80 1.20
C ILE A 295 -14.69 6.43 0.18
N GLU A 296 -14.28 7.33 -0.72
CA GLU A 296 -13.25 7.08 -1.72
C GLU A 296 -12.00 7.88 -1.40
N TRP A 297 -10.86 7.19 -1.29
CA TRP A 297 -9.58 7.81 -0.96
C TRP A 297 -8.62 7.65 -2.13
N LYS A 298 -7.89 8.72 -2.42
CA LYS A 298 -7.09 8.88 -3.63
C LYS A 298 -5.70 9.40 -3.29
N THR A 299 -4.67 8.81 -3.89
CA THR A 299 -3.29 9.27 -3.79
C THR A 299 -2.58 9.12 -5.13
N ASP A 300 -1.74 10.08 -5.49
CA ASP A 300 -0.77 10.02 -6.59
C ASP A 300 0.65 9.72 -6.11
N GLN A 301 0.83 9.52 -4.81
CA GLN A 301 2.14 9.28 -4.21
C GLN A 301 2.49 7.79 -4.20
N ARG A 302 3.67 7.49 -4.76
CA ARG A 302 4.25 6.15 -4.77
C ARG A 302 4.60 5.68 -3.36
N ALA A 303 4.54 4.36 -3.16
CA ALA A 303 4.88 3.71 -1.89
C ALA A 303 4.11 4.23 -0.64
N THR A 304 2.98 4.92 -0.84
CA THR A 304 2.10 5.35 0.26
C THR A 304 0.99 4.37 0.59
N THR A 305 0.82 3.31 -0.21
CA THR A 305 -0.17 2.26 -0.01
C THR A 305 0.52 0.90 0.00
N ILE A 306 0.54 0.24 1.15
CA ILE A 306 1.25 -1.04 1.35
C ILE A 306 0.24 -2.14 1.67
N PRO A 307 0.07 -3.16 0.81
CA PRO A 307 -0.78 -4.30 1.11
C PRO A 307 -0.16 -5.14 2.25
N TYR A 308 -0.99 -5.56 3.20
CA TYR A 308 -0.58 -6.45 4.30
C TYR A 308 -1.45 -7.71 4.42
N SER A 309 -2.54 -7.80 3.65
CA SER A 309 -3.32 -9.03 3.53
C SER A 309 -4.12 -9.10 2.24
N ILE A 310 -4.48 -10.34 1.84
CA ILE A 310 -5.44 -10.61 0.77
C ILE A 310 -6.77 -11.01 1.39
N LEU A 311 -7.84 -10.32 1.02
CA LEU A 311 -9.21 -10.60 1.40
C LEU A 311 -9.93 -11.23 0.22
N ILE A 312 -10.51 -12.41 0.45
CA ILE A 312 -11.21 -13.18 -0.57
C ILE A 312 -12.64 -13.42 -0.13
N ARG A 313 -13.59 -13.08 -1.00
CA ARG A 313 -15.00 -13.41 -0.81
C ARG A 313 -15.45 -14.34 -1.91
N VAL A 314 -16.05 -15.45 -1.50
CA VAL A 314 -16.78 -16.35 -2.38
C VAL A 314 -18.25 -15.92 -2.36
N GLN A 315 -18.78 -15.62 -3.53
CA GLN A 315 -20.20 -15.36 -3.78
C GLN A 315 -20.80 -16.62 -4.45
N GLY A 316 -22.11 -16.81 -4.27
CA GLY A 316 -22.81 -18.09 -4.41
C GLY A 316 -22.52 -18.94 -5.66
N HIS A 317 -22.92 -20.20 -5.56
CA HIS A 317 -22.80 -21.21 -6.62
C HIS A 317 -23.70 -20.88 -7.81
N ARG A 318 -23.13 -20.61 -8.99
CA ARG A 318 -23.91 -20.66 -10.24
C ARG A 318 -24.14 -22.12 -10.58
N CYS A 319 -25.36 -22.61 -10.35
CA CYS A 319 -25.75 -23.91 -10.87
C CYS A 319 -25.88 -23.77 -12.39
N ASN A 320 -25.03 -24.48 -13.12
CA ASN A 320 -24.98 -24.43 -14.58
C ASN A 320 -26.25 -25.09 -15.17
N GLN A 321 -27.37 -24.38 -15.20
CA GLN A 321 -28.57 -24.86 -15.90
C GLN A 321 -28.36 -24.91 -17.43
N GLN A 322 -27.26 -24.33 -17.95
CA GLN A 322 -26.94 -24.32 -19.38
C GLN A 322 -26.27 -25.59 -19.92
N CYS A 323 -25.90 -26.58 -19.08
CA CYS A 323 -25.35 -27.84 -19.57
C CYS A 323 -26.39 -28.95 -19.82
N ARG A 324 -27.70 -28.70 -19.62
CA ARG A 324 -28.76 -29.70 -19.89
C ARG A 324 -29.47 -29.56 -21.23
N SER A 325 -29.25 -28.49 -22.00
CA SER A 325 -29.95 -28.27 -23.27
C SER A 325 -29.20 -28.70 -24.53
N GLN A 326 -28.06 -29.39 -24.42
CA GLN A 326 -27.31 -29.90 -25.59
C GLN A 326 -27.27 -31.44 -25.69
N HIS A 327 -28.02 -32.15 -24.84
CA HIS A 327 -28.17 -33.61 -24.92
C HIS A 327 -29.63 -34.07 -25.13
N SER A 328 -30.54 -33.17 -25.52
CA SER A 328 -31.95 -33.49 -25.80
C SER A 328 -32.35 -33.18 -27.25
N SER A 329 -31.43 -33.40 -28.19
CA SER A 329 -31.73 -33.40 -29.62
C SER A 329 -30.91 -34.50 -30.27
N SER A 330 -31.37 -35.71 -29.99
CA SER A 330 -31.26 -36.90 -30.83
C SER A 330 -31.94 -36.68 -32.18
#